data_AF-W0ERU3-F1
#
_entry.id   AF-W0ERU3-F1
#
_cell.length_a   1.000
_cell.length_b   1.000
_cell.length_c   1.000
_cell.angle_alpha   90.00
_cell.angle_beta   90.00
_cell.angle_gamma   90.00
#
_symmetry.space_group_name_H-M   'P 1'
#
loop_
_entity.id
_entity.type
_entity.pdbx_description
1 polymer ?
#
loop_
_entity_poly.entity_id
_entity_poly.type
_entity_poly.pdbx_seq_one_letter_code
_entity_poly.pdbx_strand_id
1 'polypeptide(L)' 'MIDIETFTHIFLLLNDTDKAIIKKYIEGYSIKNIAQDLHLSHTFVCERIYQFQLNLEKNITSISK' A
#
# COMPACT_ATOMS: atom_id res chain seq x y z
N MET A 1 5.83 -13.81 7.27
CA MET A 1 4.77 -13.92 6.24
C MET A 1 3.55 -13.25 6.84
N ILE A 2 3.00 -12.22 6.21
CA ILE A 2 1.76 -11.59 6.69
C ILE A 2 0.58 -12.49 6.35
N ASP A 3 -0.32 -12.71 7.29
CA ASP A 3 -1.56 -13.43 7.01
C ASP A 3 -2.54 -12.52 6.24
N ILE A 4 -3.47 -13.16 5.53
CA ILE A 4 -4.41 -12.45 4.66
C ILE A 4 -5.38 -11.56 5.44
N GLU A 5 -5.68 -11.90 6.70
CA GLU A 5 -6.61 -11.16 7.54
C GLU A 5 -5.99 -9.83 7.99
N THR A 6 -4.75 -9.87 8.47
CA THR A 6 -3.97 -8.67 8.82
C THR A 6 -3.80 -7.75 7.60
N PHE A 7 -3.45 -8.30 6.43
CA PHE A 7 -3.38 -7.51 5.20
C PHE A 7 -4.73 -6.86 4.87
N THR A 8 -5.81 -7.65 4.91
CA THR A 8 -7.16 -7.17 4.56
C THR A 8 -7.60 -6.07 5.51
N HIS A 9 -7.37 -6.21 6.81
CA HIS A 9 -7.70 -5.19 7.80
C HIS A 9 -6.96 -3.88 7.51
N ILE A 10 -5.64 -3.92 7.31
CA ILE A 10 -4.83 -2.72 7.01
C ILE A 10 -5.29 -2.08 5.69
N PHE A 11 -5.55 -2.88 4.66
CA PHE A 11 -6.01 -2.39 3.37
C PHE A 11 -7.39 -1.72 3.46
N LEU A 12 -8.32 -2.26 4.26
CA LEU A 12 -9.66 -1.70 4.43
C LEU A 12 -9.65 -0.32 5.11
N LEU A 13 -8.66 -0.06 5.97
CA LEU A 13 -8.50 1.23 6.66
C LEU A 13 -7.96 2.36 5.76
N LEU A 14 -7.45 2.04 4.57
CA LEU A 14 -6.96 3.03 3.62
C LEU A 14 -8.11 3.87 3.03
N ASN A 15 -7.82 5.13 2.68
CA ASN A 15 -8.73 5.95 1.87
C ASN A 15 -8.78 5.44 0.42
N ASP A 16 -9.74 5.92 -0.36
CA ASP A 16 -9.97 5.42 -1.73
C ASP A 16 -8.78 5.64 -2.66
N THR A 17 -8.09 6.77 -2.54
CA THR A 17 -6.89 7.08 -3.34
C THR A 17 -5.78 6.07 -3.03
N ASP A 18 -5.52 5.81 -1.76
CA ASP A 18 -4.51 4.87 -1.32
C ASP A 18 -4.85 3.43 -1.72
N LYS A 19 -6.13 3.04 -1.58
CA LYS A 19 -6.61 1.74 -2.06
C LYS A 19 -6.33 1.56 -3.55
N ALA A 20 -6.59 2.58 -4.36
CA ALA A 20 -6.34 2.55 -5.79
C ALA A 20 -4.84 2.41 -6.11
N ILE A 21 -3.98 3.15 -5.40
CA ILE A 21 -2.52 3.06 -5.54
C ILE A 21 -2.04 1.64 -5.19
N ILE A 22 -2.41 1.14 -4.01
CA ILE A 22 -1.94 -0.16 -3.49
C ILE A 22 -2.48 -1.31 -4.34
N LYS A 23 -3.74 -1.23 -4.80
CA LYS A 23 -4.32 -2.23 -5.70
C LYS A 23 -3.49 -2.37 -6.98
N LYS A 24 -3.23 -1.27 -7.69
CA LYS A 24 -2.41 -1.29 -8.91
C LYS A 24 -0.97 -1.74 -8.64
N TYR A 25 -0.40 -1.35 -7.50
CA TYR A 25 0.94 -1.78 -7.11
C TYR A 25 1.03 -3.31 -6.93
N ILE A 26 0.04 -3.91 -6.27
CA ILE A 26 -0.06 -5.37 -6.07
C ILE A 26 -0.36 -6.09 -7.39
N GLU A 27 -1.11 -5.48 -8.30
CA GLU A 27 -1.33 -5.96 -9.67
C GLU A 27 -0.07 -5.88 -10.55
N GLY A 28 1.04 -5.31 -10.04
CA GLY A 28 2.34 -5.26 -10.72
C GLY A 28 2.57 -4.05 -11.61
N TYR A 29 1.74 -3.00 -11.50
CA TYR A 29 1.97 -1.76 -12.24
C TYR A 29 3.22 -1.04 -11.71
N SER A 30 4.00 -0.46 -12.63
CA SER A 30 5.13 0.40 -12.24
C SER A 30 4.61 1.68 -11.56
N ILE A 31 5.40 2.25 -10.65
CA ILE A 31 5.06 3.52 -9.97
C ILE A 31 4.75 4.63 -10.98
N LYS A 32 5.50 4.68 -12.10
CA LYS A 32 5.26 5.61 -13.20
C LYS A 32 3.85 5.45 -13.79
N ASN A 33 3.44 4.22 -14.10
CA ASN A 33 2.13 3.95 -14.68
C ASN A 33 1.00 4.24 -13.68
N ILE A 34 1.19 3.92 -12.39
CA ILE A 34 0.22 4.24 -11.34
C ILE A 34 0.03 5.76 -11.23
N ALA A 35 1.13 6.52 -11.20
CA ALA A 35 1.10 7.98 -11.15
C ALA A 35 0.37 8.58 -12.36
N GLN A 36 0.62 8.05 -13.56
CA GLN A 36 -0.05 8.48 -14.78
C GLN A 36 -1.55 8.15 -14.79
N ASP A 37 -1.92 6.92 -14.46
CA ASP A 37 -3.32 6.45 -14.47
C ASP A 37 -4.20 7.17 -13.45
N LEU A 38 -3.64 7.54 -12.30
CA LEU A 38 -4.36 8.19 -11.21
C LEU A 38 -4.21 9.72 -11.20
N HIS A 39 -3.49 10.29 -12.16
CA HIS A 39 -3.15 11.72 -12.22
C HIS A 39 -2.48 12.24 -10.92
N LEU A 40 -1.57 11.45 -10.37
CA LEU A 40 -0.81 11.76 -9.15
C LEU A 40 0.66 12.03 -9.48
N SER A 41 1.36 12.70 -8.55
CA SER A 41 2.81 12.83 -8.68
C SER A 41 3.51 11.51 -8.37
N HIS A 42 4.63 11.24 -9.04
CA HIS A 42 5.44 10.05 -8.79
C HIS A 42 5.88 9.96 -7.32
N THR A 43 6.32 11.09 -6.74
CA THR A 43 6.75 11.17 -5.35
C THR A 43 5.62 10.81 -4.38
N PHE A 44 4.41 11.30 -4.63
CA PHE A 44 3.25 10.97 -3.79
C PHE A 44 2.95 9.47 -3.83
N VAL A 45 2.96 8.85 -5.02
CA VAL A 45 2.75 7.40 -5.15
C VAL A 45 3.83 6.60 -4.40
N CYS A 46 5.10 6.97 -4.53
CA CYS A 46 6.19 6.36 -3.76
C CYS A 46 5.94 6.43 -2.25
N GLU A 47 5.58 7.62 -1.75
CA GLU A 47 5.35 7.85 -0.33
C GLU A 47 4.20 6.99 0.20
N ARG A 48 3.07 6.92 -0.53
CA ARG A 48 1.92 6.09 -0.10
C ARG A 48 2.26 4.60 -0.05
N ILE A 49 3.02 4.09 -1.03
CA ILE A 49 3.48 2.68 -1.02
C ILE A 49 4.42 2.43 0.15
N TYR A 50 5.38 3.33 0.39
CA TYR A 50 6.33 3.20 1.50
C TYR A 50 5.62 3.22 2.86
N GLN A 51 4.69 4.15 3.06
CA GLN A 51 3.89 4.20 4.30
C GLN A 51 3.04 2.94 4.51
N PHE A 52 2.49 2.38 3.44
CA PHE A 52 1.77 1.11 3.51
C PHE A 52 2.69 -0.03 3.94
N GLN A 53 3.90 -0.14 3.38
CA GLN A 53 4.89 -1.15 3.77
C GLN A 53 5.28 -1.03 5.25
N LEU A 54 5.54 0.18 5.74
CA LEU A 54 5.85 0.43 7.16
C LEU A 54 4.69 -0.01 8.07
N ASN A 55 3.44 0.21 7.67
CA ASN A 55 2.28 -0.23 8.44
C ASN A 55 2.19 -1.76 8.50
N LEU A 56 2.52 -2.47 7.40
CA LEU A 56 2.57 -3.93 7.41
C LEU A 56 3.67 -4.43 8.37
N GLU A 57 4.87 -3.86 8.32
CA GLU A 57 6.00 -4.26 9.17
C GLU A 57 5.75 -4.03 10.66
N LYS A 58 5.14 -2.90 11.02
CA LYS A 58 4.76 -2.60 12.42
C LYS A 58 3.80 -3.64 12.99
N ASN A 59 2.81 -4.07 12.20
CA ASN A 59 1.82 -5.05 12.66
C ASN A 59 2.43 -6.46 12.76
N ILE A 60 3.36 -6.83 11.88
CA ILE A 60 4.11 -8.10 12.00
C ILE A 60 4.97 -8.11 13.27
N THR A 61 5.68 -7.01 13.54
CA THR A 61 6.59 -6.92 14.70
C THR A 61 5.84 -6.84 16.03
N SER A 62 4.62 -6.29 16.08
CA SER A 62 3.78 -6.31 17.28
C SER A 62 3.20 -7.69 17.61
N ILE A 63 2.97 -8.55 16.60
CA ILE A 63 2.47 -9.92 16.81
C ILE A 63 3.60 -10.86 17.29
N SER A 64 4.86 -10.48 17.08
CA SER A 64 6.04 -11.30 17.39
C SER A 64 6.60 -11.12 18.82
N LYS A 65 5.91 -10.36 19.69
CA LYS A 65 6.30 -10.09 21.08
C LYS A 65 5.27 -10.64 22.05
#